data_AF-A0A352FQ45-F1
#
_entry.id   AF-A0A352FQ45-F1
#
_cell.length_a   1.000
_cell.length_b   1.000
_cell.length_c   1.000
_cell.angle_alpha   90.00
_cell.angle_beta   90.00
_cell.angle_gamma   90.00
#
_symmetry.space_group_name_H-M   'P 1'
#
loop_
_entity.id
_entity.type
_entity.pdbx_description
1 polymer ?
#
loop_
_entity_poly.entity_id
_entity_poly.type
_entity_poly.pdbx_seq_one_letter_code
_entity_poly.pdbx_strand_id
1 'polypeptide(L)'
;MSFNLVDYLPILLMFVVAAGFAVTFIGLSQLVGQRKRTRTKLMPYECGKDPVGSARERFSVKFYLIAMIFILFDIEVIFLVPWAVVFRRLSAPEYGLSNVVFFEMIIFIALLAAGLIYVIKKGAFDWTENARREAEAEARLLDVTDRQRAKKKAA
;
A
#
# COMPACT_ATOMS: atom_id res chain seq x y z
N MET A 1 11.31 -31.33 13.10
CA MET A 1 11.13 -30.02 13.77
C MET A 1 9.76 -30.06 14.42
N SER A 2 9.68 -30.23 15.73
CA SER A 2 8.40 -30.15 16.44
C SER A 2 7.98 -28.69 16.52
N PHE A 3 6.79 -28.35 16.05
CA PHE A 3 6.22 -27.02 16.22
C PHE A 3 5.89 -26.82 17.70
N ASN A 4 6.61 -25.93 18.38
CA ASN A 4 6.34 -25.58 19.77
C ASN A 4 5.96 -24.09 19.84
N LEU A 5 4.81 -23.80 20.44
CA LEU A 5 4.35 -22.42 20.66
C LEU A 5 5.33 -21.60 21.52
N VAL A 6 6.13 -22.29 22.35
CA VAL A 6 7.15 -21.68 23.20
C VAL A 6 8.25 -20.99 22.39
N ASP A 7 8.53 -21.44 21.17
CA ASP A 7 9.55 -20.83 20.30
C ASP A 7 9.19 -19.40 19.86
N TYR A 8 7.90 -19.05 19.93
CA TYR A 8 7.39 -17.70 19.62
C TYR A 8 7.35 -16.77 20.84
N LEU A 9 7.59 -17.30 22.05
CA LEU A 9 7.57 -16.53 23.30
C LEU A 9 8.55 -15.32 23.27
N PRO A 10 9.79 -15.43 22.76
CA PRO A 10 10.70 -14.29 22.68
C PRO A 10 10.17 -13.16 21.78
N ILE A 11 9.48 -13.51 20.69
CA ILE A 11 8.89 -12.53 19.77
C ILE A 11 7.75 -11.79 20.47
N LEU A 12 6.87 -12.52 21.17
CA LEU A 12 5.79 -11.92 21.94
C LEU A 12 6.33 -10.99 23.04
N LEU A 13 7.35 -11.43 23.79
CA LEU A 13 8.00 -10.62 24.80
C LEU A 13 8.60 -9.34 24.20
N MET A 14 9.22 -9.41 23.03
CA MET A 14 9.74 -8.23 22.33
C MET A 14 8.64 -7.22 22.02
N PHE A 15 7.48 -7.66 21.52
CA PHE A 15 6.34 -6.78 21.27
C PHE A 15 5.80 -6.16 22.56
N VAL A 16 5.65 -6.95 23.64
CA VAL A 16 5.16 -6.47 24.94
C VAL A 16 6.11 -5.42 25.53
N VAL A 17 7.41 -5.70 25.49
CA VAL A 17 8.43 -4.75 25.97
C VAL A 17 8.41 -3.48 25.12
N ALA A 18 8.44 -3.58 23.79
CA ALA A 18 8.42 -2.41 22.90
C ALA A 18 7.16 -1.54 23.09
N ALA A 19 5.98 -2.17 23.15
CA ALA A 19 4.72 -1.47 23.43
C ALA A 19 4.71 -0.86 24.84
N GLY A 20 5.19 -1.60 25.84
CA GLY A 20 5.31 -1.13 27.22
C GLY A 20 6.24 0.09 27.34
N PHE A 21 7.36 0.08 26.63
CA PHE A 21 8.25 1.24 26.51
C PHE A 21 7.51 2.43 25.87
N ALA A 22 6.88 2.26 24.70
CA ALA A 22 6.15 3.34 24.04
C ALA A 22 5.07 3.95 24.95
N VAL A 23 4.25 3.12 25.59
CA VAL A 23 3.19 3.55 26.51
C VAL A 23 3.77 4.25 27.74
N THR A 24 4.84 3.72 28.33
CA THR A 24 5.49 4.30 29.51
C THR A 24 6.07 5.68 29.19
N PHE A 25 6.75 5.83 28.05
CA PHE A 25 7.34 7.11 27.65
C PHE A 25 6.27 8.15 27.28
N ILE A 26 5.19 7.74 26.59
CA ILE A 26 4.05 8.63 26.34
C ILE A 26 3.41 9.04 27.67
N GLY A 27 3.20 8.09 28.59
CA GLY A 27 2.64 8.34 29.92
C GLY A 27 3.51 9.29 30.76
N LEU A 28 4.81 9.03 30.85
CA LEU A 28 5.77 9.89 31.54
C LEU A 28 5.83 11.30 30.92
N SER A 29 5.85 11.40 29.59
CA SER A 29 5.81 12.69 28.89
C SER A 29 4.55 13.49 29.25
N GLN A 30 3.39 12.83 29.33
CA GLN A 30 2.16 13.48 29.75
C GLN A 30 2.15 13.85 31.24
N LEU A 31 2.77 13.06 32.12
CA LEU A 31 2.82 13.30 33.57
C LEU A 31 3.82 14.40 33.97
N VAL A 32 5.03 14.37 33.41
CA VAL A 32 6.14 15.29 33.73
C VAL A 32 6.08 16.57 32.89
N GLY A 33 5.48 16.52 31.70
CA GLY A 33 5.43 17.65 30.77
C GLY A 33 4.59 18.83 31.26
N GLN A 34 5.09 20.06 31.05
CA GLN A 34 4.34 21.27 31.36
C GLN A 34 3.12 21.43 30.47
N ARG A 35 1.93 21.36 31.06
CA ARG A 35 0.65 21.46 30.36
C ARG A 35 0.19 22.92 30.27
N LYS A 36 0.56 23.62 29.20
CA LYS A 36 -0.01 24.94 28.87
C LYS A 36 -0.96 24.82 27.67
N ARG A 37 -2.25 24.62 27.95
CA ARG A 37 -3.30 24.58 26.92
C ARG A 37 -3.81 26.00 26.68
N THR A 38 -3.29 26.65 25.65
CA THR A 38 -3.76 27.97 25.18
C THR A 38 -4.46 27.78 23.84
N ARG A 39 -5.49 28.59 23.54
CA ARG A 39 -6.22 28.55 22.25
C ARG A 39 -5.26 28.54 21.06
N THR A 40 -4.24 29.39 21.08
CA THR A 40 -3.21 29.48 20.03
C THR A 40 -2.28 28.27 19.94
N LYS A 41 -2.09 27.49 21.01
CA LYS A 41 -1.28 26.24 20.97
C LYS A 41 -2.07 25.05 20.45
N LEU A 42 -3.40 25.13 20.50
CA LEU A 42 -4.32 24.07 20.07
C LEU A 42 -4.87 24.31 18.66
N MET A 43 -4.61 25.48 18.06
CA MET A 43 -5.02 25.76 16.69
C MET A 43 -4.14 25.00 15.69
N PRO A 44 -4.71 24.49 14.58
CA PRO A 44 -3.94 23.98 13.45
C PRO A 44 -2.90 24.98 12.95
N TYR A 45 -1.76 24.47 12.48
CA TYR A 45 -0.69 25.29 11.94
C TYR A 45 -1.00 25.71 10.49
N GLU A 46 -1.13 27.01 10.25
CA GLU A 46 -1.41 27.60 8.93
C GLU A 46 -0.47 28.78 8.64
N CYS A 47 0.85 28.60 8.85
CA CYS A 47 1.88 29.64 8.63
C CYS A 47 1.56 30.99 9.31
N GLY A 48 0.98 30.96 10.51
CA GLY A 48 0.61 32.16 11.29
C GLY A 48 -0.75 32.77 10.96
N LYS A 49 -1.55 32.13 10.10
CA LYS A 49 -2.95 32.50 9.86
C LYS A 49 -3.91 31.60 10.61
N ASP A 50 -5.16 32.05 10.73
CA ASP A 50 -6.25 31.20 11.18
C ASP A 50 -6.57 30.18 10.06
N PRO A 51 -6.77 28.89 10.40
CA PRO A 51 -7.10 27.87 9.42
C PRO A 51 -8.44 28.18 8.75
N VAL A 52 -8.49 28.10 7.43
CA VAL A 52 -9.67 28.42 6.63
C VAL A 52 -10.08 27.18 5.85
N GLY A 53 -11.38 26.88 5.82
CA GLY A 53 -11.93 25.76 5.06
C GLY A 53 -12.10 24.47 5.88
N SER A 54 -12.41 23.39 5.16
CA SER A 54 -12.65 22.06 5.73
C SER A 54 -11.47 21.14 5.42
N ALA A 55 -10.99 20.40 6.42
CA ALA A 55 -9.92 19.41 6.23
C ALA A 55 -10.38 18.15 5.47
N ARG A 56 -11.63 18.09 4.98
CA ARG A 56 -12.21 16.94 4.28
C ARG A 56 -12.33 17.20 2.78
N GLU A 57 -11.21 17.54 2.16
CA GLU A 57 -11.15 17.63 0.70
C GLU A 57 -10.91 16.26 0.06
N ARG A 58 -11.28 16.14 -1.21
CA ARG A 58 -11.03 14.92 -1.97
C ARG A 58 -9.55 14.88 -2.35
N PHE A 59 -8.82 13.93 -1.78
CA PHE A 59 -7.46 13.63 -2.19
C PHE A 59 -7.44 13.02 -3.60
N SER A 60 -6.30 13.15 -4.27
CA SER A 60 -6.13 12.62 -5.64
C SER A 60 -6.34 11.10 -5.69
N VAL A 61 -7.03 10.61 -6.73
CA VAL A 61 -7.21 9.17 -6.99
C VAL A 61 -5.88 8.44 -7.19
N LYS A 62 -4.78 9.16 -7.47
CA LYS A 62 -3.44 8.59 -7.63
C LYS A 62 -2.99 7.78 -6.40
N PHE A 63 -3.36 8.19 -5.19
CA PHE A 63 -3.07 7.43 -3.97
C PHE A 63 -3.76 6.05 -3.97
N TYR A 64 -4.99 5.98 -4.47
CA TYR A 64 -5.72 4.73 -4.62
C TYR A 64 -5.06 3.82 -5.67
N LEU A 65 -4.65 4.36 -6.83
CA LEU A 65 -3.98 3.58 -7.87
C LEU A 65 -2.70 2.93 -7.36
N ILE A 66 -1.87 3.69 -6.62
CA ILE A 66 -0.63 3.16 -6.03
C ILE A 66 -0.94 2.09 -4.98
N ALA A 67 -1.91 2.32 -4.09
CA ALA A 67 -2.30 1.34 -3.08
C ALA A 67 -2.82 0.03 -3.71
N MET A 68 -3.62 0.13 -4.77
CA MET A 68 -4.13 -1.03 -5.50
C MET A 68 -3.00 -1.83 -6.15
N ILE A 69 -2.04 -1.16 -6.81
CA ILE A 69 -0.87 -1.83 -7.40
C ILE A 69 -0.01 -2.50 -6.32
N PHE A 70 0.18 -1.84 -5.16
CA PHE A 70 0.91 -2.40 -4.04
C PHE A 70 0.26 -3.70 -3.52
N ILE A 71 -1.07 -3.72 -3.36
CA ILE A 71 -1.79 -4.94 -2.93
C ILE A 71 -1.61 -6.06 -3.94
N LEU A 72 -1.69 -5.78 -5.24
CA LEU A 72 -1.46 -6.79 -6.28
C LEU A 72 -0.04 -7.36 -6.20
N PHE A 73 0.97 -6.51 -6.06
CA PHE A 73 2.36 -6.95 -5.93
C PHE A 73 2.61 -7.73 -4.63
N ASP A 74 1.98 -7.35 -3.52
CA ASP A 74 2.09 -8.08 -2.24
C ASP A 74 1.51 -9.50 -2.33
N ILE A 75 0.38 -9.64 -3.05
CA ILE A 75 -0.19 -10.95 -3.38
C ILE A 75 0.77 -11.77 -4.25
N GLU A 76 1.50 -11.17 -5.18
CA GLU A 76 2.49 -11.92 -5.98
C GLU A 76 3.64 -12.46 -5.11
N VAL A 77 4.11 -11.67 -4.14
CA VAL A 77 5.16 -12.09 -3.19
C VAL A 77 4.72 -13.26 -2.32
N ILE A 78 3.44 -13.34 -1.94
CA ILE A 78 2.91 -14.48 -1.17
C ILE A 78 3.07 -15.81 -1.93
N PHE A 79 3.12 -15.79 -3.26
CA PHE A 79 3.37 -16.97 -4.10
C PHE A 79 4.87 -17.26 -4.25
N LEU A 80 5.71 -16.21 -4.30
CA LEU A 80 7.16 -16.36 -4.39
C LEU A 80 7.77 -17.02 -3.15
N VAL A 81 7.29 -16.68 -1.95
CA VAL A 81 7.90 -17.12 -0.69
C VAL A 81 7.82 -18.65 -0.47
N PRO A 82 6.65 -19.31 -0.56
CA PRO A 82 6.56 -20.77 -0.41
C PRO A 82 7.38 -21.51 -1.46
N TRP A 83 7.38 -21.03 -2.71
CA TRP A 83 8.22 -21.60 -3.76
C TRP A 83 9.70 -21.52 -3.37
N ALA A 84 10.19 -20.37 -2.92
CA ALA A 84 11.60 -20.17 -2.57
C ALA A 84 12.04 -21.08 -1.41
N VAL A 85 11.18 -21.29 -0.41
CA VAL A 85 11.47 -22.15 0.74
C VAL A 85 11.53 -23.63 0.34
N VAL A 86 10.64 -24.09 -0.55
CA VAL A 86 10.53 -25.51 -0.91
C VAL A 86 11.39 -25.87 -2.13
N PHE A 87 11.92 -24.88 -2.87
CA PHE A 87 12.72 -25.08 -4.08
C PHE A 87 13.83 -26.13 -3.91
N ARG A 88 14.60 -26.08 -2.81
CA ARG A 88 15.69 -27.04 -2.59
C ARG A 88 15.21 -28.50 -2.47
N ARG A 89 14.00 -28.71 -1.96
CA ARG A 89 13.39 -30.04 -1.82
C ARG A 89 12.84 -30.53 -3.16
N LEU A 90 12.16 -29.67 -3.91
CA LEU A 90 11.58 -29.99 -5.22
C LEU A 90 12.65 -30.20 -6.30
N SER A 91 13.77 -29.50 -6.19
CA SER A 91 14.93 -29.62 -7.09
C SER A 91 15.86 -30.78 -6.72
N ALA A 92 15.53 -31.57 -5.70
CA ALA A 92 16.32 -32.73 -5.34
C ALA A 92 16.27 -33.81 -6.46
N PRO A 93 17.36 -34.58 -6.67
CA PRO A 93 17.45 -35.59 -7.74
C PRO A 93 16.33 -36.64 -7.69
N GLU A 94 15.79 -36.91 -6.49
CA GLU A 94 14.70 -37.88 -6.26
C GLU A 94 13.39 -37.53 -6.97
N TYR A 95 13.11 -36.23 -7.15
CA TYR A 95 11.86 -35.78 -7.77
C TYR A 95 12.03 -35.47 -9.26
N GLY A 96 13.25 -35.23 -9.75
CA GLY A 96 13.53 -34.99 -11.18
C GLY A 96 12.85 -33.75 -11.79
N LEU A 97 12.18 -32.92 -10.98
CA LEU A 97 11.35 -31.79 -11.41
C LEU A 97 12.11 -30.45 -11.41
N SER A 98 13.41 -30.45 -11.15
CA SER A 98 14.24 -29.24 -10.97
C SER A 98 14.10 -28.24 -12.12
N ASN A 99 14.15 -28.72 -13.37
CA ASN A 99 14.04 -27.88 -14.55
C ASN A 99 12.65 -27.24 -14.66
N VAL A 100 11.59 -28.02 -14.45
CA VAL A 100 10.20 -27.55 -14.57
C VAL A 100 9.91 -26.47 -13.53
N VAL A 101 10.23 -26.74 -12.25
CA VAL A 101 10.01 -25.82 -11.13
C VAL A 101 10.80 -24.52 -11.27
N PHE A 102 11.98 -24.58 -11.89
CA PHE A 102 12.80 -23.41 -12.19
C PHE A 102 12.22 -22.58 -13.35
N PHE A 103 11.87 -23.21 -14.47
CA PHE A 103 11.34 -22.52 -15.64
C PHE A 103 9.94 -21.94 -15.39
N GLU A 104 9.09 -22.64 -14.65
CA GLU A 104 7.78 -22.14 -14.25
C GLU A 104 7.89 -20.80 -13.50
N MET A 105 8.90 -20.67 -12.64
CA MET A 105 9.12 -19.42 -11.90
C MET A 105 9.79 -18.32 -12.68
N ILE A 106 10.66 -18.66 -13.64
CA ILE A 106 11.13 -17.67 -14.60
C ILE A 106 9.94 -17.10 -15.38
N ILE A 107 9.03 -17.95 -15.85
CA ILE A 107 7.83 -17.51 -16.58
C ILE A 107 6.94 -16.67 -15.66
N PHE A 108 6.72 -17.09 -14.41
CA PHE A 108 5.96 -16.33 -13.43
C PHE A 108 6.55 -14.93 -13.21
N ILE A 109 7.84 -14.83 -12.91
CA ILE A 109 8.54 -13.55 -12.73
C ILE A 109 8.48 -12.70 -14.00
N ALA A 110 8.64 -13.30 -15.19
CA ALA A 110 8.54 -12.58 -16.45
C ALA A 110 7.14 -11.98 -16.67
N LEU A 111 6.08 -12.71 -16.28
CA LEU A 111 4.70 -12.19 -16.31
C LEU A 111 4.53 -11.01 -15.35
N LEU A 112 5.06 -11.10 -14.12
CA LEU A 112 5.02 -9.98 -13.17
C LEU A 112 5.76 -8.77 -13.71
N ALA A 113 6.96 -8.98 -14.24
CA ALA A 113 7.77 -7.92 -14.84
C ALA A 113 7.05 -7.27 -16.03
N ALA A 114 6.38 -8.05 -16.88
CA ALA A 114 5.59 -7.52 -17.98
C ALA A 114 4.42 -6.65 -17.48
N GLY A 115 3.71 -7.09 -16.44
CA GLY A 115 2.66 -6.33 -15.78
C GLY A 115 3.19 -5.00 -15.21
N LEU A 116 4.31 -5.03 -14.50
CA LEU A 116 4.96 -3.84 -13.96
C LEU A 116 5.40 -2.87 -15.07
N ILE A 117 6.03 -3.38 -16.13
CA ILE A 117 6.44 -2.57 -17.29
C ILE A 117 5.21 -1.93 -17.94
N TYR A 118 4.10 -2.65 -18.08
CA TYR A 118 2.87 -2.10 -18.62
C TYR A 118 2.33 -0.95 -17.77
N VAL A 119 2.27 -1.14 -16.45
CA VAL A 119 1.80 -0.13 -15.50
C VAL A 119 2.68 1.12 -15.52
N ILE A 120 4.00 0.94 -15.59
CA ILE A 120 4.96 2.06 -15.74
C ILE A 120 4.73 2.79 -17.06
N LYS A 121 4.60 2.07 -18.18
CA LYS A 121 4.33 2.66 -19.50
C LYS A 121 3.00 3.41 -19.57
N LYS A 122 2.00 2.95 -18.80
CA LYS A 122 0.69 3.61 -18.64
C LYS A 122 0.73 4.85 -17.76
N GLY A 123 1.88 5.19 -17.17
CA GLY A 123 2.01 6.41 -16.36
C GLY A 123 1.28 6.32 -15.02
N ALA A 124 1.03 5.12 -14.49
CA ALA A 124 0.35 4.97 -13.19
C ALA A 124 1.12 5.64 -12.04
N PHE A 125 2.44 5.84 -12.22
CA PHE A 125 3.33 6.53 -11.29
C PHE A 125 3.61 7.98 -11.68
N ASP A 126 2.94 8.54 -12.69
CA ASP A 126 3.16 9.92 -13.12
C ASP A 126 2.43 10.92 -12.21
N TRP A 127 3.22 11.70 -11.48
CA TRP A 127 2.74 12.75 -10.57
C TRP A 127 2.73 14.16 -11.20
N THR A 128 3.13 14.30 -12.46
CA THR A 128 3.18 15.61 -13.13
C THR A 128 1.81 16.20 -13.50
N GLU A 129 1.81 17.49 -13.82
CA GLU A 129 0.63 18.29 -14.21
C GLU A 129 -0.09 17.72 -15.43
N ASN A 130 0.62 17.07 -16.34
CA ASN A 130 0.07 16.50 -17.57
C ASN A 130 -0.88 15.33 -17.27
N ALA A 131 -0.50 14.44 -16.35
CA ALA A 131 -1.35 13.33 -15.91
C ALA A 131 -2.63 13.82 -15.18
N ARG A 132 -2.62 15.01 -14.57
CA ARG A 132 -3.84 15.62 -14.00
C ARG A 132 -4.80 16.07 -15.11
N ARG A 133 -4.28 16.72 -16.14
CA ARG A 133 -5.08 17.23 -17.28
C ARG A 133 -5.76 16.11 -18.06
N GLU A 134 -5.07 14.99 -18.28
CA GLU A 134 -5.63 13.82 -18.97
C GLU A 134 -6.75 13.16 -18.17
N ALA A 135 -6.56 12.95 -16.87
CA ALA A 135 -7.60 12.38 -16.00
C ALA A 135 -8.84 13.28 -15.91
N GLU A 136 -8.65 14.60 -15.83
CA GLU A 136 -9.76 15.56 -15.87
C GLU A 136 -10.50 15.57 -17.22
N ALA A 137 -9.78 15.42 -18.33
CA ALA A 137 -10.37 15.33 -19.65
C ALA A 137 -11.22 14.06 -19.80
N GLU A 138 -10.72 12.90 -19.39
CA GLU A 138 -11.47 11.63 -19.41
C GLU A 138 -12.71 11.68 -18.51
N ALA A 139 -12.59 12.22 -17.29
CA ALA A 139 -13.73 12.38 -16.38
C ALA A 139 -14.83 13.27 -16.98
N ARG A 140 -14.45 14.38 -17.64
CA ARG A 140 -15.41 15.25 -18.35
C ARG A 140 -16.09 14.52 -19.50
N LEU A 141 -15.37 13.71 -20.26
CA LEU A 141 -15.94 12.92 -21.35
C LEU A 141 -16.95 11.91 -20.82
N LEU A 142 -16.66 11.21 -19.72
CA LEU A 142 -17.58 10.27 -19.10
C LEU A 142 -18.87 10.94 -18.62
N ASP A 143 -18.79 12.10 -17.94
CA ASP A 143 -19.99 12.87 -17.52
C ASP A 143 -20.84 13.29 -18.72
N VAL A 144 -20.22 13.76 -19.80
CA VAL A 144 -20.94 14.10 -21.04
C VAL A 144 -21.63 12.86 -21.63
N THR A 145 -20.95 11.72 -21.64
CA THR A 145 -21.47 10.46 -22.20
C THR A 145 -22.64 9.93 -21.38
N ASP A 146 -22.56 10.00 -20.05
CA ASP A 146 -23.63 9.60 -19.15
C ASP A 146 -24.86 10.52 -19.29
N ARG A 147 -24.65 11.84 -19.43
CA ARG A 147 -25.74 12.78 -19.74
C ARG A 147 -26.41 12.48 -21.08
N GLN A 148 -25.64 12.09 -22.10
CA GLN A 148 -26.17 11.71 -23.40
C GLN A 148 -26.96 10.39 -23.34
N ARG A 149 -26.44 9.38 -22.62
CA ARG A 149 -27.15 8.11 -22.39
C ARG A 149 -28.45 8.32 -21.62
N ALA A 150 -28.46 9.19 -20.61
CA ALA A 150 -29.66 9.54 -19.86
C ALA A 150 -30.73 10.20 -20.76
N LYS A 151 -30.33 11.13 -21.63
CA LYS A 151 -31.24 11.76 -22.60
C LYS A 151 -31.81 10.76 -23.61
N LYS A 152 -31.01 9.82 -24.10
CA LYS A 152 -31.45 8.80 -25.07
C LYS A 152 -32.38 7.74 -24.46
N LYS A 153 -32.29 7.50 -23.14
CA LYS A 153 -33.24 6.63 -22.40
C LYS A 153 -34.56 7.32 -22.09
N ALA A 154 -34.59 8.66 -22.09
CA ALA A 154 -35.77 9.46 -21.76
C ALA A 154 -36.59 9.87 -23.00
N ALA A 155 -36.10 9.53 -24.20
CA ALA A 155 -36.77 9.71 -25.49
C ALA A 155 -37.24 8.35 -26.02
#